data_AF-A0A957NKA1-F1
#
_entry.id   AF-A0A957NKA1-F1
#
_cell.length_a   1.000
_cell.length_b   1.000
_cell.length_c   1.000
_cell.angle_alpha   90.00
_cell.angle_beta   90.00
_cell.angle_gamma   90.00
#
_symmetry.space_group_name_H-M   'P 1'
#
loop_
_entity.id
_entity.type
_entity.pdbx_description
1 polymer ?
#
loop_
_entity_poly.entity_id
_entity_poly.type
_entity_poly.pdbx_seq_one_letter_code
_entity_poly.pdbx_strand_id
1 'polypeptide(L)' 'MKLFLTAHAQTRMRQRKISETDIQWVLVDPDEIEEYNGEAMAMRAGEERLLKVVYELVADDTYKIITAIAQRRRTRRR' A
#
# COMPACT_ATOMS: atom_id res chain seq x y z
N MET A 1 -2.50 -5.76 14.04
CA MET A 1 -2.95 -5.07 12.83
C MET A 1 -4.15 -5.78 12.21
N LYS A 2 -5.29 -5.09 12.12
CA LYS A 2 -6.48 -5.52 11.37
C LYS A 2 -6.61 -4.72 10.08
N LEU A 3 -6.83 -5.39 8.95
CA LEU A 3 -7.01 -4.76 7.65
C LEU A 3 -8.47 -4.87 7.20
N PHE A 4 -9.12 -3.73 6.95
CA PHE A 4 -10.40 -3.66 6.27
C PHE A 4 -10.17 -3.30 4.80
N LEU A 5 -10.23 -4.30 3.92
CA LEU A 5 -10.05 -4.09 2.49
C LEU A 5 -11.35 -3.64 1.84
N THR A 6 -11.37 -2.43 1.27
CA THR A 6 -12.49 -1.99 0.43
C THR A 6 -12.60 -2.84 -0.84
N ALA A 7 -13.79 -2.90 -1.45
CA ALA A 7 -13.98 -3.58 -2.74
C ALA A 7 -13.04 -3.03 -3.84
N HIS A 8 -12.75 -1.73 -3.78
CA HIS A 8 -11.78 -1.08 -4.67
C HIS A 8 -10.36 -1.62 -4.43
N ALA A 9 -9.90 -1.64 -3.18
CA ALA A 9 -8.60 -2.19 -2.81
C ALA A 9 -8.46 -3.66 -3.22
N GLN A 10 -9.45 -4.51 -2.91
CA GLN A 10 -9.44 -5.93 -3.30
C GLN A 10 -9.31 -6.10 -4.81
N THR A 11 -10.05 -5.32 -5.59
CA THR A 11 -9.97 -5.35 -7.06
C THR A 11 -8.57 -4.96 -7.56
N ARG A 12 -7.98 -3.90 -7.01
CA ARG A 12 -6.63 -3.44 -7.39
C ARG A 12 -5.56 -4.43 -6.97
N MET A 13 -5.66 -5.00 -5.78
CA MET A 13 -4.77 -6.03 -5.28
C MET A 13 -4.74 -7.23 -6.20
N ARG A 14 -5.93 -7.74 -6.60
CA ARG A 14 -6.05 -8.83 -7.56
C ARG A 14 -5.44 -8.49 -8.92
N GLN A 15 -5.74 -7.30 -9.47
CA GLN A 15 -5.20 -6.86 -10.77
C GLN A 15 -3.67 -6.75 -10.77
N ARG A 16 -3.08 -6.36 -9.63
CA ARG A 16 -1.66 -6.04 -9.51
C ARG A 16 -0.84 -7.14 -8.81
N LYS A 17 -1.47 -8.27 -8.47
CA LYS A 17 -0.87 -9.36 -7.71
C LYS A 17 -0.22 -8.85 -6.42
N ILE A 18 -0.97 -8.06 -5.66
CA ILE A 18 -0.59 -7.57 -4.34
C ILE A 18 -1.34 -8.44 -3.32
N SER A 19 -0.60 -9.10 -2.44
CA SER A 19 -1.14 -9.91 -1.36
C SER A 19 -1.45 -9.06 -0.12
N GLU A 20 -2.21 -9.59 0.83
CA GLU A 20 -2.36 -8.94 2.13
C GLU A 20 -1.02 -8.81 2.86
N THR A 21 -0.14 -9.80 2.74
CA THR A 21 1.22 -9.74 3.29
C THR A 21 2.02 -8.57 2.73
N ASP A 22 1.89 -8.26 1.43
CA ASP A 22 2.53 -7.09 0.83
C ASP A 22 2.01 -5.78 1.46
N ILE A 23 0.70 -5.69 1.74
CA ILE A 23 0.10 -4.52 2.40
C ILE A 23 0.61 -4.38 3.82
N GLN A 24 0.61 -5.48 4.58
CA GLN A 24 1.11 -5.51 5.95
C GLN A 24 2.58 -5.10 6.01
N TRP A 25 3.39 -5.61 5.08
CA TRP A 25 4.81 -5.26 4.97
C TRP A 25 5.03 -3.77 4.73
N VAL A 26 4.20 -3.13 3.88
CA VAL A 26 4.26 -1.68 3.65
C VAL A 26 3.83 -0.89 4.89
N LEU A 27 2.82 -1.34 5.63
CA LEU A 27 2.28 -0.61 6.79
C LEU A 27 3.12 -0.75 8.06
N VAL A 28 3.78 -1.89 8.26
CA VAL A 28 4.59 -2.15 9.46
C VAL A 28 5.88 -1.32 9.47
N ASP A 29 6.50 -1.14 8.30
CA ASP A 29 7.80 -0.48 8.18
C ASP A 29 7.89 0.21 6.80
N PRO A 30 7.15 1.32 6.62
CA PRO A 30 7.17 2.08 5.38
C PRO A 30 8.51 2.83 5.22
N ASP A 31 8.99 2.92 3.99
CA ASP A 31 10.13 3.80 3.68
C ASP A 31 9.75 5.27 3.82
N GLU A 32 8.49 5.59 3.47
CA GLU A 32 7.96 6.95 3.46
C GLU A 32 6.44 6.93 3.69
N ILE A 33 5.93 7.96 4.36
CA ILE A 33 4.50 8.20 4.56
C ILE A 33 4.20 9.61 4.04
N GLU A 34 3.25 9.70 3.11
CA GLU A 34 2.77 10.95 2.53
C GLU A 34 1.26 11.10 2.75
N GLU A 35 0.75 12.31 2.53
CA GLU A 35 -0.69 12.55 2.42
C GLU A 35 -1.11 12.53 0.94
N TYR A 36 -2.18 11.81 0.64
CA TYR A 36 -2.76 11.70 -0.69
C TYR A 36 -4.27 11.94 -0.64
N ASN A 37 -4.73 13.09 -1.14
CA ASN A 37 -6.13 13.51 -1.11
C ASN A 37 -6.77 13.50 0.30
N GLY A 38 -6.02 13.90 1.33
CA GLY A 38 -6.50 13.88 2.72
C GLY A 38 -6.36 12.52 3.44
N GLU A 39 -5.86 11.50 2.75
CA GLU A 39 -5.66 10.15 3.30
C GLU A 39 -4.17 9.84 3.48
N ALA A 40 -3.83 8.96 4.41
CA ALA A 40 -2.45 8.53 4.59
C ALA A 40 -2.04 7.56 3.47
N MET A 41 -0.83 7.75 2.92
CA MET A 41 -0.25 6.87 1.92
C MET A 41 1.12 6.39 2.39
N ALA A 42 1.22 5.10 2.72
CA ALA A 42 2.48 4.44 3.01
C ALA A 42 3.12 3.93 1.72
N MET A 43 4.43 4.10 1.59
CA MET A 43 5.20 3.65 0.44
C MET A 43 6.35 2.77 0.89
N ARG A 44 6.60 1.70 0.13
CA ARG A 44 7.74 0.82 0.36
C ARG A 44 8.29 0.25 -0.93
N ALA A 45 9.59 0.39 -1.13
CA ALA A 45 10.31 -0.13 -2.27
C ALA A 45 10.68 -1.60 -2.04
N GLY A 46 10.03 -2.50 -2.79
CA GLY A 46 10.51 -3.86 -2.96
C GLY A 46 11.66 -3.95 -3.97
N GLU A 47 12.16 -5.17 -4.18
CA GLU A 47 13.26 -5.44 -5.12
C GLU A 47 12.92 -4.98 -6.54
N GLU A 48 11.73 -5.36 -7.05
CA GLU A 48 11.32 -5.09 -8.43
C GLU A 48 10.26 -3.99 -8.58
N ARG A 49 9.55 -3.67 -7.49
CA ARG A 49 8.37 -2.80 -7.51
C ARG A 49 8.31 -1.89 -6.29
N LEU A 50 7.88 -0.65 -6.51
CA LEU A 50 7.45 0.25 -5.45
C LEU A 50 5.97 -0.05 -5.16
N LEU A 51 5.68 -0.36 -3.90
CA LEU A 51 4.32 -0.51 -3.41
C LEU A 51 3.88 0.77 -2.72
N LYS A 52 2.65 1.21 -3.02
CA LYS A 52 1.99 2.31 -2.33
C LYS A 52 0.64 1.85 -1.82
N VAL A 53 0.34 2.14 -0.57
CA VAL A 53 -0.90 1.75 0.09
C VAL A 53 -1.53 3.01 0.65
N VAL A 54 -2.72 3.34 0.15
CA VAL A 54 -3.52 4.45 0.68
C VAL A 54 -4.49 3.86 1.71
N TYR A 55 -4.46 4.40 2.91
CA TYR A 55 -5.20 3.89 4.05
C TYR A 55 -5.72 5.01 4.97
N GLU A 56 -6.75 4.65 5.71
CA GLU A 56 -7.32 5.44 6.80
C GLU A 56 -7.12 4.65 8.10
N LEU A 57 -6.64 5.30 9.16
CA LEU A 57 -6.56 4.69 10.49
C LEU A 57 -7.91 4.87 11.19
N VAL A 58 -8.66 3.79 11.39
CA VAL A 58 -10.04 3.84 11.90
C VAL A 58 -10.08 3.66 13.42
N ALA A 59 -9.16 2.88 13.95
CA ALA A 59 -8.98 2.65 15.39
C ALA A 59 -7.52 2.20 15.64
N ASP A 60 -7.13 2.09 16.90
CA ASP A 60 -5.83 1.56 17.28
C ASP A 60 -5.57 0.23 16.56
N ASP A 61 -4.50 0.22 15.76
CA ASP A 61 -4.02 -0.95 15.00
C ASP A 61 -5.03 -1.52 13.97
N THR A 62 -5.99 -0.69 13.52
CA THR A 62 -7.02 -1.03 12.52
C THR A 62 -6.98 -0.08 11.33
N TYR A 63 -6.67 -0.63 10.15
CA TYR A 63 -6.44 0.13 8.92
C TYR A 63 -7.50 -0.20 7.88
N LYS A 64 -8.16 0.83 7.35
CA LYS A 64 -9.06 0.70 6.20
C LYS A 64 -8.27 1.01 4.94
N ILE A 65 -8.12 -0.01 4.10
CA ILE A 65 -7.34 0.09 2.87
C ILE A 65 -8.22 0.58 1.73
N ILE A 66 -7.92 1.79 1.25
CA ILE A 66 -8.67 2.45 0.19
C ILE A 66 -8.19 1.94 -1.17
N THR A 67 -6.86 1.92 -1.40
CA THR A 67 -6.28 1.39 -2.63
C THR A 67 -4.84 0.92 -2.44
N ALA A 68 -4.39 0.04 -3.32
CA ALA A 68 -3.04 -0.47 -3.35
C ALA A 68 -2.47 -0.37 -4.77
N ILE A 69 -1.30 0.25 -4.91
CA ILE A 69 -0.65 0.55 -6.18
C ILE A 69 0.70 -0.18 -6.22
N ALA A 70 0.98 -0.86 -7.32
CA ALA A 70 2.30 -1.41 -7.61
C ALA A 70 2.84 -0.72 -8.84
N GLN A 71 3.99 -0.06 -8.70
CA GLN A 71 4.70 0.58 -9.79
C GLN A 71 6.02 -0.15 -10.01
N ARG A 72 6.26 -0.62 -11.25
CA ARG A 72 7.57 -1.19 -11.59
C ARG A 72 8.66 -0.16 -11.32
N ARG A 73 9.71 -0.56 -10.62
CA ARG A 73 10.88 0.29 -10.41
C ARG A 73 11.52 0.48 -11.78
N ARG A 74 11.35 1.64 -12.40
CA ARG A 74 12.12 1.98 -13.60
C ARG A 74 13.57 2.07 -13.15
N THR A 75 14.33 1.01 -13.36
CA THR A 75 15.79 1.06 -13.32
C THR A 75 16.19 2.13 -14.34
N ARG A 76 16.53 3.33 -13.85
CA ARG A 76 17.33 4.27 -14.63
C ARG A 76 18.66 3.55 -14.85
N ARG A 77 18.80 2.85 -15.98
CA ARG A 77 20.10 2.52 -16.55
C ARG A 77 20.80 3.86 -16.75
N ARG A 78 21.73 4.18 -15.86
CA ARG A 78 22.73 5.22 -16.04
C ARG A 78 24.02 4.54 -16.45
#